data_AF-A0A1G8CG38-F1
#
_entry.id   AF-A0A1G8CG38-F1
#
_cell.length_a   1.000
_cell.length_b   1.000
_cell.length_c   1.000
_cell.angle_alpha   90.00
_cell.angle_beta   90.00
_cell.angle_gamma   90.00
#
_symmetry.space_group_name_H-M   'P 1'
#
loop_
_entity.id
_entity.type
_entity.pdbx_description
1 polymer ?
#
loop_
_entity_poly.entity_id
_entity_poly.type
_entity_poly.pdbx_seq_one_letter_code
_entity_poly.pdbx_strand_id
1 'polypeptide(L)'
;MVLAVAITVTRTGGIAGLKRTWRAQPESSDAPHWIALIDECPWDAADPTRPIAPTGADRYMWHVDARLGDDEREAALADPEVQGPWRELIDAVRSVNGRRVGTS
;
A
#
# COMPACT_ATOMS: atom_id res chain seq x y z
N MET A 1 7.68 -21.18 12.04
CA MET A 1 6.66 -21.06 10.97
C MET A 1 7.00 -19.81 10.18
N VAL A 2 7.06 -19.88 8.86
CA VAL A 2 7.27 -18.70 8.02
C VAL A 2 5.93 -17.96 7.93
N LEU A 3 5.92 -16.67 8.24
CA LEU A 3 4.72 -15.84 8.08
C LEU A 3 4.59 -15.49 6.61
N ALA A 4 3.45 -15.83 6.01
CA ALA A 4 3.13 -15.37 4.67
C ALA A 4 2.83 -13.87 4.74
N VAL A 5 3.50 -13.08 3.90
CA VAL A 5 3.31 -11.63 3.84
C VAL A 5 2.74 -11.28 2.47
N ALA A 6 1.64 -10.52 2.46
CA ALA A 6 1.03 -10.01 1.25
C ALA A 6 0.61 -8.55 1.44
N ILE A 7 0.99 -7.68 0.50
CA ILE A 7 0.65 -6.26 0.55
C ILE A 7 -0.06 -5.87 -0.75
N THR A 8 -1.24 -5.28 -0.63
CA THR A 8 -2.01 -4.73 -1.75
C THR A 8 -2.08 -3.21 -1.60
N VAL A 9 -1.60 -2.48 -2.60
CA VAL A 9 -1.73 -1.03 -2.67
C VAL A 9 -2.66 -0.67 -3.81
N THR A 10 -3.74 0.03 -3.50
CA THR A 10 -4.67 0.56 -4.48
C THR A 10 -4.61 2.08 -4.47
N ARG A 11 -4.46 2.69 -5.64
CA ARG A 11 -4.63 4.12 -5.83
C ARG A 11 -5.87 4.38 -6.68
N THR A 12 -6.80 5.15 -6.13
CA THR A 12 -8.03 5.58 -6.79
C THR A 12 -8.03 7.10 -6.89
N GLY A 13 -8.13 7.66 -8.10
CA GLY A 13 -8.29 9.11 -8.24
C GLY A 13 -8.13 9.63 -9.67
N GLY A 14 -8.47 10.91 -9.83
CA GLY A 14 -8.47 11.66 -11.09
C GLY A 14 -9.86 11.75 -11.74
N ILE A 15 -10.04 12.78 -12.57
CA ILE A 15 -11.28 13.14 -13.30
C ILE A 15 -11.81 11.98 -14.19
N ALA A 16 -11.00 10.95 -14.44
CA ALA A 16 -11.36 9.77 -15.24
C ALA A 16 -11.61 8.47 -14.44
N GLY A 17 -11.56 8.48 -13.11
CA GLY A 17 -11.88 7.30 -12.29
C GLY A 17 -10.88 6.13 -12.41
N LEU A 18 -9.63 6.41 -12.80
CA LEU A 18 -8.61 5.38 -12.98
C LEU A 18 -8.19 4.77 -11.64
N LYS A 19 -8.54 3.50 -11.43
CA LYS A 19 -8.06 2.66 -10.32
C LYS A 19 -6.81 1.92 -10.77
N ARG A 20 -5.73 2.06 -10.01
CA ARG A 20 -4.51 1.24 -10.18
C ARG A 20 -4.28 0.44 -8.91
N THR A 21 -3.96 -0.84 -9.05
CA THR A 21 -3.67 -1.73 -7.92
C THR A 21 -2.35 -2.46 -8.17
N TRP A 22 -1.50 -2.49 -7.15
CA TRP A 22 -0.22 -3.20 -7.11
C TRP A 22 -0.25 -4.20 -5.96
N ARG A 23 0.41 -5.35 -6.12
CA ARG A 23 0.44 -6.40 -5.09
C ARG A 23 1.83 -6.97 -4.92
N ALA A 24 2.36 -6.95 -3.70
CA ALA A 24 3.63 -7.58 -3.35
C ALA A 24 3.38 -8.83 -2.53
N GLN A 25 4.04 -9.93 -2.88
CA GLN A 25 4.05 -11.18 -2.14
C GLN A 25 5.51 -11.63 -2.04
N PRO A 26 6.27 -11.12 -1.06
CA PRO A 26 7.64 -11.55 -0.84
C PRO A 26 7.74 -13.03 -0.49
N GLU A 27 8.88 -13.62 -0.82
CA GLU A 27 9.24 -14.94 -0.32
C GLU A 27 9.54 -14.90 1.19
N SER A 28 9.51 -16.07 1.83
CA SER A 28 9.74 -16.20 3.27
C SER A 28 11.08 -15.64 3.74
N SER A 29 12.09 -15.58 2.86
CA SER A 29 13.41 -15.01 3.14
C SER A 29 13.35 -13.48 3.31
N ASP A 30 12.50 -12.81 2.53
CA ASP A 30 12.30 -11.36 2.54
C ASP A 30 11.22 -10.93 3.52
N ALA A 31 10.35 -11.84 3.97
CA ALA A 31 9.31 -11.59 4.97
C ALA A 31 9.76 -10.68 6.14
N PRO A 32 10.88 -10.92 6.85
CA PRO A 32 11.31 -10.04 7.95
C PRO A 32 11.54 -8.58 7.54
N HIS A 33 12.03 -8.32 6.32
CA HIS A 33 12.22 -6.96 5.81
C HIS A 33 10.87 -6.27 5.56
N TRP A 34 9.91 -6.98 4.95
CA TRP A 34 8.57 -6.44 4.71
C TRP A 34 7.78 -6.23 5.99
N ILE A 35 7.92 -7.12 6.96
CA ILE A 35 7.32 -6.99 8.29
C ILE A 35 7.81 -5.70 8.96
N ALA A 36 9.12 -5.39 8.87
CA ALA A 36 9.67 -4.15 9.42
C ALA A 36 9.04 -2.91 8.74
N LEU A 37 8.98 -2.86 7.41
CA LEU A 37 8.35 -1.75 6.68
C LEU A 37 6.88 -1.54 7.08
N ILE A 38 6.16 -2.63 7.28
CA ILE A 38 4.77 -2.60 7.73
C ILE A 38 4.68 -2.09 9.17
N ASP A 39 5.53 -2.55 10.08
CA ASP A 39 5.49 -2.15 11.48
C ASP A 39 5.84 -0.66 11.70
N GLU A 40 6.73 -0.12 10.85
CA GLU A 40 7.09 1.31 10.86
C GLU A 40 5.96 2.23 10.38
N CYS A 41 4.95 1.68 9.68
CA CYS A 41 3.84 2.49 9.18
C CYS A 41 2.88 2.87 10.32
N PRO A 42 2.47 4.15 10.43
CA PRO A 42 1.54 4.59 11.46
C PRO A 42 0.09 4.24 11.08
N TRP A 43 -0.26 2.95 11.14
CA TRP A 43 -1.60 2.43 10.79
C TRP A 43 -2.74 3.11 11.57
N ASP A 44 -2.53 3.39 12.86
CA ASP A 44 -3.51 4.04 13.74
C ASP A 44 -3.89 5.45 13.24
N ALA A 45 -2.93 6.23 12.76
CA ALA A 45 -3.17 7.57 12.20
C ALA A 45 -3.83 7.53 10.81
N ALA A 46 -3.75 6.38 10.12
CA ALA A 46 -4.21 6.17 8.76
C ALA A 46 -5.49 5.31 8.70
N ASP A 47 -6.32 5.39 9.74
CA ASP A 47 -7.55 4.60 9.87
C ASP A 47 -8.41 4.64 8.59
N PRO A 48 -8.85 3.48 8.06
CA PRO A 48 -9.59 3.42 6.80
C PRO A 48 -11.04 3.91 6.92
N THR A 49 -11.59 3.94 8.13
CA THR A 49 -12.95 4.43 8.40
C THR A 49 -13.00 5.94 8.54
N ARG A 50 -11.84 6.60 8.70
CA ARG A 50 -11.77 8.06 8.82
C ARG A 50 -12.28 8.73 7.55
N PRO A 51 -13.13 9.75 7.67
CA PRO A 51 -13.64 10.46 6.52
C PRO A 51 -12.52 11.31 5.89
N ILE A 52 -11.92 10.79 4.83
CA ILE A 52 -11.06 11.60 3.96
C ILE A 52 -11.98 12.45 3.11
N ALA A 53 -12.21 13.70 3.53
CA ALA A 53 -13.06 14.62 2.77
C ALA A 53 -12.59 14.67 1.29
N PRO A 54 -13.47 14.90 0.31
CA PRO A 54 -13.11 15.18 -1.08
C PRO A 54 -13.23 16.68 -1.42
N THR A 55 -12.40 17.56 -0.89
CA THR A 55 -12.20 18.96 -1.30
C THR A 55 -11.44 19.10 -2.64
N GLY A 56 -12.14 19.09 -3.77
CA GLY A 56 -11.57 19.44 -5.08
C GLY A 56 -11.18 18.26 -5.97
N ALA A 57 -10.74 18.57 -7.19
CA ALA A 57 -10.68 17.64 -8.33
C ALA A 57 -9.47 16.67 -8.35
N ASP A 58 -8.45 16.90 -7.51
CA ASP A 58 -7.10 16.36 -7.73
C ASP A 58 -6.61 15.39 -6.64
N ARG A 59 -7.48 14.94 -5.73
CA ARG A 59 -7.07 14.06 -4.63
C ARG A 59 -7.13 12.58 -5.03
N TYR A 60 -5.95 12.01 -5.29
CA TYR A 60 -5.77 10.57 -5.30
C TYR A 60 -5.89 10.03 -3.86
N MET A 61 -6.71 9.01 -3.70
CA MET A 61 -6.81 8.21 -2.47
C MET A 61 -5.97 6.95 -2.65
N TRP A 62 -5.23 6.62 -1.61
CA TRP A 62 -4.41 5.44 -1.52
C TRP A 62 -4.97 4.55 -0.43
N HIS A 63 -5.08 3.27 -0.74
CA HIS A 63 -5.55 2.24 0.15
C HIS A 63 -4.47 1.18 0.22
N VAL A 64 -3.97 0.93 1.42
CA VAL A 64 -2.93 -0.06 1.68
C VAL A 64 -3.56 -1.15 2.54
N ASP A 65 -3.46 -2.38 2.06
CA ASP A 65 -3.86 -3.60 2.74
C ASP A 65 -2.61 -4.46 2.93
N ALA A 66 -2.30 -4.84 4.16
CA ALA A 66 -1.16 -5.67 4.51
C ALA A 66 -1.63 -6.86 5.32
N ARG A 67 -1.20 -8.06 4.92
CA ARG A 67 -1.54 -9.33 5.56
C ARG A 67 -0.27 -10.03 6.01
N LEU A 68 -0.22 -10.43 7.28
CA LEU A 68 0.91 -11.04 7.95
C LEU A 68 0.41 -12.30 8.67
N GLY A 69 0.38 -13.42 7.97
CA GLY A 69 -0.26 -14.64 8.49
C GLY A 69 -1.75 -14.41 8.75
N ASP A 70 -2.14 -14.40 10.03
CA ASP A 70 -3.51 -14.12 10.50
C ASP A 70 -3.76 -12.63 10.81
N ASP A 71 -2.73 -11.78 10.86
CA ASP A 71 -2.89 -10.33 11.10
C ASP A 71 -3.20 -9.61 9.78
N GLU A 72 -4.26 -8.83 9.75
CA GLU A 72 -4.65 -8.00 8.61
C GLU A 72 -4.69 -6.53 9.05
N ARG A 73 -4.00 -5.67 8.30
CA ARG A 73 -3.94 -4.23 8.54
C ARG A 73 -4.35 -3.46 7.31
N GLU A 74 -5.20 -2.48 7.53
CA GLU A 74 -5.73 -1.64 6.47
C GLU A 74 -5.50 -0.17 6.81
N ALA A 75 -5.14 0.61 5.79
CA ALA A 75 -4.96 2.04 5.91
C ALA A 75 -5.48 2.79 4.68
N ALA A 76 -6.12 3.93 4.90
CA ALA A 76 -6.53 4.85 3.87
C ALA A 76 -5.82 6.21 4.02
N LEU A 77 -5.15 6.63 2.95
CA LEU A 77 -4.27 7.79 2.91
C LEU A 77 -4.67 8.70 1.74
N ALA A 78 -4.67 10.01 1.95
CA ALA A 78 -4.65 10.94 0.85
C ALA A 78 -3.24 10.97 0.23
N ASP A 79 -3.12 11.32 -1.06
CA ASP A 79 -1.83 11.51 -1.72
C ASP A 79 -0.78 12.33 -0.91
N PRO A 80 -1.12 13.49 -0.30
CA PRO A 80 -0.18 14.22 0.54
C PRO A 80 0.22 13.50 1.84
N GLU A 81 -0.49 12.46 2.27
CA GLU A 81 -0.13 11.68 3.46
C GLU A 81 0.80 10.51 3.14
N VAL A 82 0.99 10.19 1.86
CA VAL A 82 1.94 9.16 1.39
C VAL A 82 3.37 9.71 1.49
N GLN A 83 3.86 9.79 2.72
CA GLN A 83 5.18 10.29 3.08
C GLN A 83 5.85 9.37 4.11
N GLY A 84 7.17 9.48 4.25
CA GLY A 84 7.95 8.68 5.18
C GLY A 84 7.72 7.16 4.99
N PRO A 85 7.37 6.41 6.05
CA PRO A 85 7.26 4.95 6.00
C PRO A 85 6.21 4.48 4.98
N TRP A 86 5.11 5.22 4.82
CA TRP A 86 4.09 4.89 3.82
C TRP A 86 4.63 4.95 2.39
N ARG A 87 5.46 5.94 2.10
CA ARG A 87 6.06 6.10 0.78
C ARG A 87 7.05 4.97 0.50
N GLU A 88 7.85 4.59 1.49
CA GLU A 88 8.81 3.48 1.37
C GLU A 88 8.08 2.16 1.09
N LEU A 89 7.03 1.84 1.85
CA LEU A 89 6.21 0.65 1.62
C LEU A 89 5.58 0.64 0.23
N ILE A 90 4.96 1.74 -0.18
CA ILE A 90 4.31 1.85 -1.49
C ILE A 90 5.33 1.77 -2.64
N ASP A 91 6.51 2.37 -2.48
CA ASP A 91 7.59 2.29 -3.46
C ASP A 91 8.11 0.85 -3.58
N ALA A 92 8.35 0.16 -2.46
CA ALA A 92 8.74 -1.24 -2.46
C ALA A 92 7.72 -2.12 -3.18
N VAL A 93 6.41 -1.96 -2.88
CA VAL A 93 5.33 -2.68 -3.57
C VAL A 93 5.33 -2.36 -5.06
N ARG A 94 5.52 -1.10 -5.43
CA ARG A 94 5.57 -0.70 -6.84
C ARG A 94 6.80 -1.21 -7.55
N SER A 95 7.96 -1.27 -6.90
CA SER A 95 9.22 -1.76 -7.45
C SER A 95 9.10 -3.22 -7.85
N VAL A 96 8.51 -4.06 -6.99
CA VAL A 96 8.29 -5.47 -7.32
C VAL A 96 7.27 -5.67 -8.45
N ASN A 97 6.29 -4.76 -8.60
CA ASN A 97 5.28 -4.81 -9.67
C ASN A 97 5.72 -4.12 -10.97
N GLY A 98 6.62 -3.15 -10.89
CA GLY A 98 7.16 -2.38 -12.02
C GLY A 98 8.04 -3.21 -12.95
N ARG A 99 8.39 -4.44 -12.52
CA ARG A 99 9.15 -5.43 -13.30
C ARG A 99 8.32 -6.17 -14.36
N ARG A 100 7.14 -5.69 -14.73
CA ARG A 100 6.33 -6.21 -15.85
C ARG A 100 5.85 -5.11 -16.79
N VAL A 101 6.75 -4.65 -17.65
CA VAL A 101 6.43 -4.33 -19.05
C VAL A 101 7.47 -5.03 -19.91
N GLY A 102 7.02 -6.10 -20.55
CA GLY A 102 7.79 -6.98 -21.41
C GLY A 102 6.90 -8.12 -21.86
N THR A 103 5.70 -7.79 -22.33
CA THR A 103 4.84 -8.74 -23.04
C THR A 103 5.10 -8.52 -24.52
N SER A 104 5.65 -9.59 -25.12
CA SER A 104 5.70 -9.91 -26.56
C SER A 104 6.72 -9.19 -27.43
#